data_AF-A0A1S9DLG9-F1
#
_entry.id   AF-A0A1S9DLG9-F1
#
_cell.length_a   1.000
_cell.length_b   1.000
_cell.length_c   1.000
_cell.angle_alpha   90.00
_cell.angle_beta   90.00
_cell.angle_gamma   90.00
#
_symmetry.space_group_name_H-M   'P 1'
#
loop_
_entity.id
_entity.type
_entity.pdbx_description
1 polymer ?
#
loop_
_entity_poly.entity_id
_entity_poly.type
_entity_poly.pdbx_seq_one_letter_code
_entity_poly.pdbx_strand_id
1 'polypeptide(L)'
;MASQTGVIGISGPSSSGKTTLARLLQRIFSKADESLFTFIVHEDDFYFPDDRIPYTTTASGKTVQDWDTIDAIDVKFLSSALSYIRDHGQLPPRLKSIQDLNEKSDSGVDEGTILQLQQEVGGRLRSLFQQQQQPGSGNQGARAPAKRTIAFLEGFLLYSPPESEDKDHVLRSVHKNIDVHLFLPAPYDMVKSRREGRSGYVTSGPAPEPTSLPQRSSVSDEVDLEGEDDRPPQNFWTDPPGYVDDIVWPRYVQDHAWLILPEGESQKSNTLSADSQELVNKVGQGVNLRTNAGVIVAPGEGTKPMVDILKWAVEEVLKYLERNILEVHE
;
A
#
# COMPACT_ATOMS: atom_id res chain seq x y z
N MET A 1 -25.98 12.34 -0.28
CA MET A 1 -24.89 13.32 -0.05
C MET A 1 -23.62 12.59 -0.41
N ALA A 2 -22.83 13.07 -1.37
CA ALA A 2 -21.62 12.37 -1.77
C ALA A 2 -20.68 12.26 -0.55
N SER A 3 -20.32 11.05 -0.16
CA SER A 3 -19.26 10.80 0.82
C SER A 3 -17.95 11.27 0.22
N GLN A 4 -17.19 12.07 0.97
CA GLN A 4 -15.83 12.42 0.57
C GLN A 4 -14.91 11.30 1.04
N THR A 5 -14.40 10.53 0.09
CA THR A 5 -13.49 9.42 0.36
C THR A 5 -12.08 9.79 -0.07
N GLY A 6 -11.14 9.73 0.87
CA GLY A 6 -9.70 9.81 0.59
C GLY A 6 -9.05 8.44 0.64
N VAL A 7 -8.11 8.19 -0.26
CA VAL A 7 -7.29 6.98 -0.29
C VAL A 7 -5.83 7.35 -0.02
N ILE A 8 -5.30 6.87 1.11
CA ILE A 8 -3.91 7.05 1.50
C ILE A 8 -3.17 5.75 1.17
N GLY A 9 -2.29 5.81 0.17
CA GLY A 9 -1.40 4.72 -0.19
C GLY A 9 -0.19 4.67 0.73
N ILE A 10 0.22 3.46 1.12
CA ILE A 10 1.41 3.17 1.91
C ILE A 10 2.17 2.06 1.20
N SER A 11 3.19 2.44 0.41
CA SER A 11 4.02 1.50 -0.37
C SER A 11 5.44 1.38 0.17
N GLY A 12 6.20 0.43 -0.36
CA GLY A 12 7.58 0.10 0.05
C GLY A 12 7.87 -1.39 -0.05
N PRO A 13 9.13 -1.84 0.12
CA PRO A 13 9.49 -3.24 0.01
C PRO A 13 8.72 -4.09 1.03
N SER A 14 8.52 -5.38 0.71
CA SER A 14 7.97 -6.32 1.70
C SER A 14 8.81 -6.30 2.98
N SER A 15 8.17 -6.48 4.14
CA SER A 15 8.81 -6.37 5.47
C SER A 15 9.32 -4.98 5.90
N SER A 16 8.97 -3.88 5.20
CA SER A 16 9.34 -2.52 5.62
C SER A 16 8.52 -1.95 6.78
N GLY A 17 7.36 -2.53 7.09
CA GLY A 17 6.46 -2.08 8.18
C GLY A 17 5.17 -1.39 7.74
N LYS A 18 4.80 -1.48 6.45
CA LYS A 18 3.58 -0.87 5.86
C LYS A 18 2.30 -1.23 6.61
N THR A 19 2.00 -2.52 6.74
CA THR A 19 0.82 -3.03 7.47
C THR A 19 0.79 -2.53 8.91
N THR A 20 1.94 -2.47 9.60
CA THR A 20 2.06 -1.92 10.95
C THR A 20 1.68 -0.44 10.98
N LEU A 21 2.20 0.36 10.05
CA LEU A 21 1.88 1.78 9.94
C LEU A 21 0.39 2.00 9.62
N ALA A 22 -0.17 1.25 8.66
CA ALA A 22 -1.58 1.32 8.28
C ALA A 22 -2.51 1.04 9.48
N ARG A 23 -2.21 -0.01 10.26
CA ARG A 23 -2.95 -0.37 11.49
C ARG A 23 -2.85 0.72 12.56
N LEU A 24 -1.67 1.32 12.75
CA LEU A 24 -1.48 2.43 13.70
C LEU A 24 -2.23 3.69 13.27
N LEU A 25 -2.17 4.06 11.98
CA LEU A 25 -2.91 5.19 11.43
C LEU A 25 -4.42 4.97 11.58
N GLN A 26 -4.94 3.81 11.16
CA GLN A 26 -6.36 3.49 11.34
C GLN A 26 -6.77 3.59 12.82
N ARG A 27 -5.96 3.06 13.73
CA ARG A 27 -6.22 3.13 15.18
C ARG A 27 -6.26 4.57 15.71
N ILE A 28 -5.44 5.46 15.18
CA ILE A 28 -5.44 6.88 15.56
C ILE A 28 -6.67 7.58 14.96
N PHE A 29 -6.85 7.50 13.64
CA PHE A 29 -7.87 8.28 12.94
C PHE A 29 -9.29 7.78 13.19
N SER A 30 -9.52 6.48 13.40
CA SER A 30 -10.86 5.92 13.72
C SER A 30 -11.44 6.41 15.06
N LYS A 31 -10.61 6.99 15.93
CA LYS A 31 -11.01 7.54 17.23
C LYS A 31 -10.87 9.05 17.32
N ALA A 32 -10.45 9.71 16.23
CA ALA A 32 -10.20 11.14 16.23
C ALA A 32 -11.49 11.98 16.19
N ASP A 33 -12.49 11.54 15.42
CA ASP A 33 -13.79 12.21 15.28
C ASP A 33 -14.89 11.23 14.84
N GLU A 34 -16.13 11.43 15.29
CA GLU A 34 -17.27 10.55 14.98
C GLU A 34 -17.74 10.64 13.52
N SER A 35 -17.40 11.73 12.83
CA SER A 35 -17.75 11.93 11.42
C SER A 35 -16.75 11.29 10.43
N LEU A 36 -15.67 10.71 10.95
CA LEU A 36 -14.61 10.08 10.18
C LEU A 36 -14.68 8.55 10.26
N PHE A 37 -14.93 7.92 9.13
CA PHE A 37 -14.86 6.47 8.98
C PHE A 37 -13.51 6.07 8.39
N THR A 38 -12.89 5.01 8.91
CA THR A 38 -11.60 4.53 8.39
C THR A 38 -11.54 3.01 8.30
N PHE A 39 -10.84 2.51 7.30
CA PHE A 39 -10.54 1.09 7.12
C PHE A 39 -9.23 0.90 6.35
N ILE A 40 -8.74 -0.32 6.34
CA ILE A 40 -7.51 -0.71 5.65
C ILE A 40 -7.89 -1.56 4.44
N VAL A 41 -7.14 -1.40 3.35
CA VAL A 41 -7.19 -2.24 2.16
C VAL A 41 -5.81 -2.87 2.02
N HIS A 42 -5.73 -4.19 2.03
CA HIS A 42 -4.48 -4.91 1.84
C HIS A 42 -4.35 -5.32 0.37
N GLU A 43 -3.24 -4.96 -0.29
CA GLU A 43 -2.93 -5.44 -1.64
C GLU A 43 -2.91 -6.97 -1.71
N ASP A 44 -2.47 -7.61 -0.63
CA ASP A 44 -2.41 -9.08 -0.51
C ASP A 44 -3.79 -9.76 -0.63
N ASP A 45 -4.92 -9.05 -0.42
CA ASP A 45 -6.25 -9.62 -0.67
C ASP A 45 -6.57 -9.78 -2.17
N PHE A 46 -5.74 -9.20 -3.03
CA PHE A 46 -5.88 -9.20 -4.49
C PHE A 46 -4.88 -10.14 -5.19
N TYR A 47 -4.14 -10.96 -4.45
CA TYR A 47 -3.39 -12.05 -5.07
C TYR A 47 -4.33 -13.00 -5.81
N PHE A 48 -3.86 -13.54 -6.93
CA PHE A 48 -4.48 -14.73 -7.49
C PHE A 48 -4.34 -15.90 -6.50
N PRO A 49 -5.25 -16.89 -6.55
CA PRO A 49 -5.12 -18.12 -5.78
C PRO A 49 -3.80 -18.86 -6.06
N ASP A 50 -3.37 -19.68 -5.10
CA ASP A 50 -2.09 -20.39 -5.10
C ASP A 50 -1.79 -21.15 -6.41
N ASP A 51 -2.80 -21.71 -7.08
CA ASP A 51 -2.68 -22.46 -8.33
C ASP A 51 -2.48 -21.57 -9.58
N ARG A 52 -2.66 -20.25 -9.44
CA ARG A 52 -2.52 -19.24 -10.50
C ARG A 52 -1.33 -18.31 -10.30
N ILE A 53 -0.59 -18.44 -9.21
CA ILE A 53 0.65 -17.68 -9.00
C ILE A 53 1.68 -18.10 -10.06
N PRO A 54 2.32 -17.14 -10.75
CA PRO A 54 3.28 -17.44 -11.80
C PRO A 54 4.50 -18.16 -11.23
N TYR A 55 5.18 -18.92 -12.09
CA TYR A 55 6.47 -19.53 -11.76
C TYR A 55 7.61 -18.79 -12.44
N THR A 56 8.74 -18.74 -11.75
CA THR A 56 10.02 -18.25 -12.28
C THR A 56 11.13 -19.25 -12.00
N THR A 57 12.30 -19.03 -12.59
CA THR A 57 13.49 -19.86 -12.38
C THR A 57 14.57 -19.00 -11.74
N THR A 58 15.05 -19.41 -10.56
CA THR A 58 16.13 -18.71 -9.84
C THR A 58 17.45 -18.80 -10.60
N ALA A 59 18.44 -18.00 -10.20
CA ALA A 59 19.79 -18.06 -10.77
C ALA A 59 20.45 -19.45 -10.61
N SER A 60 20.04 -20.21 -9.58
CA SER A 60 20.48 -21.59 -9.36
C SER A 60 19.75 -22.64 -10.23
N GLY A 61 18.81 -22.22 -11.07
CA GLY A 61 18.03 -23.10 -11.95
C GLY A 61 16.82 -23.76 -11.29
N LYS A 62 16.45 -23.34 -10.08
CA LYS A 62 15.30 -23.89 -9.35
C LYS A 62 14.03 -23.17 -9.77
N THR A 63 13.00 -23.93 -10.12
CA THR A 63 11.65 -23.39 -10.38
C THR A 63 10.93 -23.12 -9.06
N VAL A 64 10.35 -21.94 -8.92
CA VAL A 64 9.64 -21.47 -7.70
C VAL A 64 8.47 -20.56 -8.10
N GLN A 65 7.42 -20.53 -7.28
CA GLN A 65 6.33 -19.56 -7.45
C GLN A 65 6.84 -18.16 -7.14
N ASP A 66 6.51 -17.20 -7.99
CA ASP A 66 6.88 -15.79 -7.88
C ASP A 66 5.69 -15.00 -7.35
N TRP A 67 5.65 -14.84 -6.02
CA TRP A 67 4.66 -14.02 -5.34
C TRP A 67 4.99 -12.52 -5.43
N ASP A 68 6.24 -12.15 -5.73
CA ASP A 68 6.71 -10.76 -5.66
C ASP A 68 6.72 -10.08 -7.03
N THR A 69 5.79 -10.47 -7.90
CA THR A 69 5.64 -9.91 -9.24
C THR A 69 4.23 -9.40 -9.47
N ILE A 70 4.10 -8.38 -10.30
CA ILE A 70 2.80 -7.79 -10.65
C ILE A 70 1.84 -8.82 -11.27
N ASP A 71 2.36 -9.84 -11.96
CA ASP A 71 1.57 -10.91 -12.57
C ASP A 71 0.90 -11.83 -11.54
N ALA A 72 1.30 -11.77 -10.26
CA ALA A 72 0.65 -12.49 -9.17
C ALA A 72 -0.60 -11.77 -8.62
N ILE A 73 -0.80 -10.49 -8.98
CA ILE A 73 -1.84 -9.63 -8.41
C ILE A 73 -2.93 -9.35 -9.46
N ASP A 74 -4.19 -9.44 -9.05
CA ASP A 74 -5.33 -9.01 -9.87
C ASP A 74 -5.47 -7.48 -9.84
N VAL A 75 -4.61 -6.81 -10.62
CA VAL A 75 -4.57 -5.34 -10.74
C VAL A 75 -5.90 -4.76 -11.23
N LYS A 76 -6.64 -5.51 -12.06
CA LYS A 76 -7.97 -5.09 -12.53
C LYS A 76 -8.94 -5.06 -11.36
N PHE A 77 -9.02 -6.13 -10.57
CA PHE A 77 -9.88 -6.17 -9.39
C PHE A 77 -9.47 -5.11 -8.36
N LEU A 78 -8.18 -4.93 -8.08
CA LEU A 78 -7.68 -3.87 -7.20
C LEU A 78 -8.14 -2.49 -7.67
N SER A 79 -7.95 -2.17 -8.94
CA SER A 79 -8.38 -0.87 -9.49
C SER A 79 -9.90 -0.67 -9.42
N SER A 80 -10.70 -1.70 -9.71
CA SER A 80 -12.15 -1.63 -9.64
C SER A 80 -12.64 -1.46 -8.20
N ALA A 81 -12.03 -2.17 -7.25
CA ALA A 81 -12.34 -2.04 -5.83
C ALA A 81 -12.02 -0.64 -5.30
N LEU A 82 -10.89 -0.04 -5.71
CA LEU A 82 -10.54 1.33 -5.34
C LEU A 82 -11.52 2.36 -5.92
N SER A 83 -11.93 2.21 -7.19
CA SER A 83 -12.97 3.06 -7.78
C SER A 83 -14.27 2.99 -6.98
N TYR A 84 -14.69 1.78 -6.62
CA TYR A 84 -15.88 1.56 -5.80
C TYR A 84 -15.77 2.23 -4.43
N ILE A 85 -14.62 2.09 -3.76
CA ILE A 85 -14.34 2.73 -2.47
C ILE A 85 -14.46 4.24 -2.58
N ARG A 86 -13.94 4.86 -3.65
CA ARG A 86 -14.07 6.30 -3.86
C ARG A 86 -15.54 6.72 -3.95
N ASP A 87 -16.34 5.98 -4.70
CA ASP A 87 -17.74 6.31 -4.95
C ASP A 87 -18.67 6.04 -3.74
N HIS A 88 -18.39 4.99 -2.97
CA HIS A 88 -19.28 4.49 -1.91
C HIS A 88 -18.77 4.74 -0.49
N GLY A 89 -17.47 5.02 -0.32
CA GLY A 89 -16.84 5.20 0.98
C GLY A 89 -16.77 3.93 1.84
N GLN A 90 -16.84 2.76 1.21
CA GLN A 90 -16.82 1.43 1.84
C GLN A 90 -16.20 0.38 0.90
N LEU A 91 -15.80 -0.76 1.44
CA LEU A 91 -15.30 -1.90 0.66
C LEU A 91 -16.42 -2.48 -0.21
N PRO A 92 -16.12 -2.98 -1.43
CA PRO A 92 -17.09 -3.74 -2.22
C PRO A 92 -17.51 -5.02 -1.48
N PRO A 93 -18.80 -5.44 -1.52
CA PRO A 93 -19.29 -6.59 -0.76
C PRO A 93 -18.54 -7.90 -1.00
N ARG A 94 -18.00 -8.10 -2.21
CA ARG A 94 -17.18 -9.26 -2.57
C ARG A 94 -15.86 -9.33 -1.83
N LEU A 95 -15.28 -8.19 -1.43
CA LEU A 95 -13.94 -8.14 -0.83
C LEU A 95 -14.00 -8.39 0.67
N LYS A 96 -13.54 -9.58 1.09
CA LYS A 96 -13.35 -9.93 2.51
C LYS A 96 -11.87 -10.04 2.82
N SER A 97 -11.35 -9.23 3.73
CA SER A 97 -9.93 -9.32 4.09
C SER A 97 -9.61 -10.66 4.76
N ILE A 98 -8.65 -11.41 4.21
CA ILE A 98 -8.05 -12.56 4.89
C ILE A 98 -6.84 -12.16 5.73
N GLN A 99 -6.31 -10.96 5.47
CA GLN A 99 -5.12 -10.41 6.13
C GLN A 99 -5.41 -9.73 7.48
N ASP A 100 -6.68 -9.38 7.74
CA ASP A 100 -7.13 -8.83 9.03
C ASP A 100 -6.87 -9.79 10.20
N LEU A 101 -6.79 -11.10 9.91
CA LEU A 101 -6.57 -12.17 10.89
C LEU A 101 -5.09 -12.39 11.23
N ASN A 102 -4.15 -11.78 10.50
CA ASN A 102 -2.72 -11.94 10.77
C ASN A 102 -2.35 -11.42 12.16
N GLU A 103 -1.56 -12.20 12.90
CA GLU A 103 -1.09 -11.88 14.24
C GLU A 103 -0.54 -10.45 14.33
N LYS A 104 -0.95 -9.72 15.37
CA LYS A 104 -0.44 -8.38 15.64
C LYS A 104 0.96 -8.51 16.25
N SER A 105 1.99 -8.35 15.43
CA SER A 105 3.35 -8.13 15.93
C SER A 105 3.40 -6.84 16.76
N ASP A 106 4.24 -6.80 17.79
CA ASP A 106 4.50 -5.57 18.54
C ASP A 106 4.97 -4.47 17.58
N SER A 107 4.28 -3.34 17.59
CA SER A 107 4.57 -2.20 16.73
C SER A 107 5.78 -1.38 17.20
N GLY A 108 6.21 -1.59 18.45
CA GLY A 108 7.24 -0.77 19.10
C GLY A 108 6.76 0.65 19.44
N VAL A 109 5.47 0.95 19.27
CA VAL A 109 4.85 2.22 19.66
C VAL A 109 3.99 1.99 20.89
N ASP A 110 4.28 2.72 21.97
CA ASP A 110 3.55 2.59 23.22
C ASP A 110 2.15 3.21 23.16
N GLU A 111 1.26 2.74 24.04
CA GLU A 111 -0.12 3.22 24.14
C GLU A 111 -0.23 4.71 24.48
N GLY A 112 0.70 5.27 25.26
CA GLY A 112 0.71 6.69 25.60
C GLY A 112 0.90 7.56 24.37
N THR A 113 1.83 7.18 23.49
CA THR A 113 2.05 7.85 22.21
C THR A 113 0.81 7.79 21.32
N ILE A 114 0.14 6.64 21.24
CA ILE A 114 -1.08 6.49 20.42
C ILE A 114 -2.20 7.40 20.94
N LEU A 115 -2.41 7.43 22.26
CA LEU A 115 -3.41 8.29 22.89
C LEU A 115 -3.11 9.78 22.67
N GLN A 116 -1.84 10.18 22.76
CA GLN A 116 -1.43 11.55 22.48
C GLN A 116 -1.76 11.95 21.04
N LEU A 117 -1.41 11.10 20.05
CA LEU A 117 -1.71 11.36 18.65
C LEU A 117 -3.21 11.40 18.35
N GLN A 118 -4.01 10.54 18.99
CA GLN A 118 -5.46 10.59 18.90
C GLN A 118 -6.03 11.93 19.39
N GLN A 119 -5.54 12.43 20.52
CA GLN A 119 -5.96 13.73 21.06
C GLN A 119 -5.58 14.89 20.15
N GLU A 120 -4.35 14.86 19.60
CA GLU A 120 -3.86 15.87 18.67
C GLU A 120 -4.69 15.90 17.38
N VAL A 121 -4.82 14.74 16.71
CA VAL A 121 -5.58 14.61 15.46
C VAL A 121 -7.04 15.02 15.69
N GLY A 122 -7.68 14.52 16.74
CA GLY A 122 -9.06 14.90 17.06
C GLY A 122 -9.22 16.39 17.36
N GLY A 123 -8.24 17.01 18.02
CA GLY A 123 -8.20 18.46 18.25
C GLY A 123 -8.18 19.24 16.94
N ARG A 124 -7.26 18.90 16.03
CA ARG A 124 -7.13 19.56 14.72
C ARG A 124 -8.37 19.37 13.86
N LEU A 125 -8.90 18.15 13.76
CA LEU A 125 -10.12 17.87 12.99
C LEU A 125 -11.32 18.66 13.50
N ARG A 126 -11.54 18.73 14.82
CA ARG A 126 -12.61 19.56 15.39
C ARG A 126 -12.45 21.02 15.04
N SER A 127 -11.24 21.57 15.11
CA SER A 127 -10.97 22.96 14.71
C SER A 127 -11.26 23.20 13.22
N LEU A 128 -10.87 22.28 12.33
CA LEU A 128 -11.16 22.38 10.90
C LEU A 128 -12.66 22.33 10.60
N PHE A 129 -13.39 21.41 11.24
CA PHE A 129 -14.84 21.31 11.05
C PHE A 129 -15.63 22.49 11.64
N GLN A 130 -15.12 23.13 12.69
CA GLN A 130 -15.70 24.37 13.21
C GLN A 130 -15.47 25.56 12.25
N GLN A 131 -14.31 25.63 11.59
CA GLN A 131 -14.03 26.66 10.60
C GLN A 131 -14.95 26.55 9.37
N GLN A 132 -15.25 25.33 8.91
CA GLN A 132 -16.26 25.10 7.85
C GLN A 132 -17.68 25.57 8.22
N GLN A 133 -18.00 25.68 9.51
CA GLN A 133 -19.33 26.06 10.00
C GLN A 133 -19.47 27.56 10.31
N GLN A 134 -18.47 28.40 10.04
CA GLN A 134 -18.57 29.84 10.29
C GLN A 134 -19.56 30.54 9.32
N PRO A 135 -20.38 31.49 9.81
CA PRO A 135 -21.52 32.05 9.09
C PRO A 135 -21.11 33.16 8.11
N GLY A 136 -20.68 32.78 6.90
CA GLY A 136 -20.38 33.70 5.80
C GLY A 136 -21.38 33.72 4.63
N SER A 137 -22.32 32.77 4.58
CA SER A 137 -23.30 32.67 3.48
C SER A 137 -24.68 32.37 4.06
N GLY A 138 -25.60 33.33 3.90
CA GLY A 138 -26.93 33.33 4.51
C GLY A 138 -27.90 32.32 3.90
N ASN A 139 -27.73 31.03 4.19
CA ASN A 139 -28.82 30.08 4.07
C ASN A 139 -28.92 29.13 5.26
N GLN A 140 -30.14 29.08 5.78
CA GLN A 140 -30.55 28.47 7.04
C GLN A 140 -30.48 26.94 7.00
N GLY A 141 -30.03 26.35 8.10
CA GLY A 141 -30.09 24.92 8.39
C GLY A 141 -28.76 24.41 8.93
N ALA A 142 -28.72 23.92 10.18
CA ALA A 142 -27.57 23.19 10.73
C ALA A 142 -27.36 21.94 9.87
N ARG A 143 -26.48 22.04 8.87
CA ARG A 143 -26.13 20.92 7.98
C ARG A 143 -25.35 19.92 8.84
N ALA A 144 -25.86 18.71 8.98
CA ALA A 144 -25.12 17.64 9.65
C ALA A 144 -23.73 17.52 8.99
N PRO A 145 -22.64 17.35 9.77
CA PRO A 145 -21.31 17.26 9.21
C PRO A 145 -21.27 16.14 8.16
N ALA A 146 -20.73 16.45 6.98
CA ALA A 146 -20.59 15.46 5.92
C ALA A 146 -19.70 14.32 6.44
N LYS A 147 -20.21 13.08 6.36
CA LYS A 147 -19.41 11.90 6.67
C LYS A 147 -18.23 11.80 5.70
N ARG A 148 -17.05 11.54 6.24
CA ARG A 148 -15.82 11.36 5.47
C ARG A 148 -15.28 9.96 5.68
N THR A 149 -14.65 9.43 4.66
CA THR A 149 -13.99 8.13 4.70
C THR A 149 -12.51 8.30 4.38
N ILE A 150 -11.65 7.61 5.12
CA ILE A 150 -10.25 7.39 4.75
C ILE A 150 -9.98 5.90 4.61
N ALA A 151 -9.61 5.47 3.42
CA ALA A 151 -9.08 4.14 3.17
C ALA A 151 -7.54 4.19 3.23
N PHE A 152 -6.93 3.37 4.09
CA PHE A 152 -5.49 3.16 4.09
C PHE A 152 -5.15 1.95 3.22
N LEU A 153 -4.71 2.19 1.99
CA LEU A 153 -4.27 1.14 1.07
C LEU A 153 -2.80 0.84 1.31
N GLU A 154 -2.46 -0.41 1.59
CA GLU A 154 -1.08 -0.82 1.84
C GLU A 154 -0.70 -2.03 0.98
N GLY A 155 0.53 -2.00 0.46
CA GLY A 155 1.00 -2.94 -0.55
C GLY A 155 2.42 -2.64 -0.97
N PHE A 156 3.10 -3.57 -1.64
CA PHE A 156 4.46 -3.36 -2.14
C PHE A 156 4.50 -2.81 -3.57
N LEU A 157 3.42 -2.92 -4.36
CA LEU A 157 3.35 -2.46 -5.76
C LEU A 157 2.13 -1.56 -6.03
N LEU A 158 2.07 -0.40 -5.37
CA LEU A 158 0.91 0.49 -5.48
C LEU A 158 1.05 1.64 -6.51
N TYR A 159 2.28 2.03 -6.87
CA TYR A 159 2.54 3.29 -7.57
C TYR A 159 3.12 3.11 -8.96
N SER A 160 2.72 3.99 -9.88
CA SER A 160 3.33 4.15 -11.20
C SER A 160 4.32 5.32 -11.22
N PRO A 161 5.29 5.34 -12.15
CA PRO A 161 6.10 6.52 -12.46
C PRO A 161 5.25 7.75 -12.84
N PRO A 162 5.84 8.95 -12.94
CA PRO A 162 5.15 10.11 -13.49
C PRO A 162 4.53 9.82 -14.87
N GLU A 163 3.34 10.35 -15.16
CA GLU A 163 2.64 10.13 -16.44
C GLU A 163 3.44 10.63 -17.65
N SER A 164 4.32 11.62 -17.45
CA SER A 164 5.28 12.10 -18.44
C SER A 164 6.40 11.12 -18.77
N GLU A 165 6.69 10.16 -17.89
CA GLU A 165 7.72 9.12 -18.10
C GLU A 165 7.12 7.85 -18.69
N ASP A 166 5.97 7.41 -18.19
CA ASP A 166 5.26 6.24 -18.69
C ASP A 166 3.76 6.34 -18.40
N LYS A 167 3.00 6.75 -19.41
CA LYS A 167 1.55 6.95 -19.30
C LYS A 167 0.76 5.63 -19.19
N ASP A 168 1.27 4.54 -19.77
CA ASP A 168 0.55 3.28 -19.96
C ASP A 168 0.99 2.21 -18.93
N HIS A 169 1.75 2.61 -17.90
CA HIS A 169 2.20 1.73 -16.83
C HIS A 169 1.06 0.91 -16.21
N VAL A 170 1.29 -0.38 -15.95
CA VAL A 170 0.27 -1.32 -15.45
C VAL A 170 -0.44 -0.86 -14.17
N LEU A 171 0.29 -0.20 -13.26
CA LEU A 171 -0.24 0.37 -12.01
C LEU A 171 -0.90 1.74 -12.16
N ARG A 172 -1.00 2.32 -13.36
CA ARG A 172 -1.52 3.68 -13.56
C ARG A 172 -2.95 3.84 -13.04
N SER A 173 -3.81 2.85 -13.27
CA SER A 173 -5.21 2.89 -12.83
C SER A 173 -5.34 2.81 -11.30
N VAL A 174 -4.51 1.99 -10.65
CA VAL A 174 -4.39 1.92 -9.19
C VAL A 174 -3.88 3.25 -8.64
N HIS A 175 -2.76 3.77 -9.17
CA HIS A 175 -2.15 5.02 -8.73
C HIS A 175 -3.11 6.23 -8.83
N LYS A 176 -3.93 6.31 -9.88
CA LYS A 176 -4.92 7.39 -10.07
C LYS A 176 -6.05 7.39 -9.03
N ASN A 177 -6.28 6.28 -8.35
CA ASN A 177 -7.27 6.20 -7.27
C ASN A 177 -6.71 6.58 -5.89
N ILE A 178 -5.41 6.82 -5.77
CA ILE A 178 -4.71 7.15 -4.52
C ILE A 178 -4.45 8.66 -4.46
N ASP A 179 -4.85 9.30 -3.35
CA ASP A 179 -4.70 10.76 -3.18
C ASP A 179 -3.38 11.15 -2.50
N VAL A 180 -2.83 10.26 -1.66
CA VAL A 180 -1.53 10.47 -0.99
C VAL A 180 -0.66 9.23 -1.16
N HIS A 181 0.51 9.39 -1.78
CA HIS A 181 1.43 8.30 -2.07
C HIS A 181 2.59 8.26 -1.06
N LEU A 182 2.37 7.68 0.14
CA LEU A 182 3.43 7.50 1.14
C LEU A 182 4.32 6.31 0.76
N PHE A 183 5.63 6.43 0.95
CA PHE A 183 6.58 5.35 0.66
C PHE A 183 7.55 5.13 1.82
N LEU A 184 7.63 3.88 2.29
CA LEU A 184 8.49 3.45 3.40
C LEU A 184 9.70 2.71 2.82
N PRO A 185 10.86 3.37 2.61
CA PRO A 185 12.09 2.67 2.31
C PRO A 185 12.45 1.74 3.46
N ALA A 186 13.14 0.64 3.15
CA ALA A 186 13.80 -0.19 4.15
C ALA A 186 15.10 -0.76 3.55
N PRO A 187 16.21 -0.74 4.30
CA PRO A 187 17.47 -1.33 3.85
C PRO A 187 17.31 -2.82 3.52
N TYR A 188 17.98 -3.29 2.48
CA TYR A 188 18.01 -4.69 2.06
C TYR A 188 18.25 -5.65 3.23
N ASP A 189 19.27 -5.40 4.06
CA ASP A 189 19.64 -6.30 5.16
C ASP A 189 18.50 -6.45 6.18
N MET A 190 17.76 -5.37 6.42
CA MET A 190 16.59 -5.37 7.30
C MET A 190 15.43 -6.12 6.67
N VAL A 191 15.15 -5.88 5.39
CA VAL A 191 14.10 -6.59 4.64
C VAL A 191 14.37 -8.09 4.65
N LYS A 192 15.61 -8.49 4.34
CA LYS A 192 16.05 -9.88 4.34
C LYS A 192 15.89 -10.54 5.70
N SER A 193 16.49 -9.95 6.75
CA SER A 193 16.42 -10.51 8.09
C SER A 193 14.97 -10.69 8.57
N ARG A 194 14.11 -9.69 8.33
CA ARG A 194 12.70 -9.76 8.72
C ARG A 194 11.91 -10.77 7.91
N ARG A 195 12.16 -10.85 6.60
CA ARG A 195 11.40 -11.73 5.71
C ARG A 195 11.75 -13.19 5.93
N GLU A 196 13.04 -13.52 6.04
CA GLU A 196 13.49 -14.88 6.37
C GLU A 196 13.09 -15.31 7.79
N GLY A 197 12.82 -14.35 8.69
CA GLY A 197 12.30 -14.61 10.03
C GLY A 197 10.79 -14.84 10.12
N ARG A 198 10.03 -14.74 9.02
CA ARG A 198 8.59 -14.98 9.02
C ARG A 198 8.29 -16.48 9.03
N SER A 199 7.26 -16.87 9.77
CA SER A 199 6.74 -18.25 9.75
C SER A 199 6.05 -18.59 8.43
N GLY A 200 5.46 -17.59 7.77
CA GLY A 200 4.82 -17.70 6.47
C GLY A 200 3.72 -16.66 6.29
N TYR A 201 2.85 -16.91 5.31
CA TYR A 201 1.86 -15.98 4.78
C TYR A 201 0.52 -16.68 4.59
N VAL A 202 -0.57 -15.98 4.91
CA VAL A 202 -1.93 -16.46 4.61
C VAL A 202 -2.22 -16.21 3.13
N THR A 203 -2.55 -17.28 2.42
CA THR A 203 -2.87 -17.28 0.97
C THR A 203 -4.25 -17.88 0.71
N SER A 204 -4.63 -18.13 -0.54
CA SER A 204 -5.94 -18.69 -0.88
C SER A 204 -5.84 -19.77 -1.96
N GLY A 205 -6.43 -20.93 -1.71
CA GLY A 205 -6.52 -22.02 -2.67
C GLY A 205 -5.49 -23.13 -2.50
N PRO A 206 -5.70 -24.26 -3.19
CA PRO A 206 -4.84 -25.42 -3.07
C PRO A 206 -3.46 -25.09 -3.66
N ALA A 207 -2.40 -25.43 -2.93
CA ALA A 207 -1.05 -25.43 -3.47
C ALA A 207 -1.02 -26.35 -4.72
N PRO A 208 -0.45 -25.91 -5.86
CA PRO A 208 -0.42 -26.70 -7.08
C PRO A 208 0.36 -28.01 -6.89
N GLU A 209 -0.14 -29.12 -7.46
CA GLU A 209 0.64 -30.34 -7.54
C GLU A 209 1.85 -30.12 -8.49
N PRO A 210 3.06 -30.60 -8.15
CA PRO A 210 4.32 -30.27 -8.85
C PRO A 210 4.41 -30.75 -10.32
N THR A 211 3.34 -31.30 -10.90
CA THR A 211 3.35 -31.88 -12.26
C THR A 211 2.45 -31.17 -13.27
N SER A 212 1.65 -30.18 -12.88
CA SER A 212 0.83 -29.41 -13.81
C SER A 212 1.25 -27.94 -13.84
N LEU A 213 1.93 -27.52 -14.92
CA LEU A 213 2.09 -26.10 -15.23
C LEU A 213 0.69 -25.49 -15.41
N PRO A 214 0.36 -24.38 -14.74
CA PRO A 214 -0.96 -23.79 -14.85
C PRO A 214 -1.22 -23.31 -16.28
N GLN A 215 -2.37 -23.70 -16.82
CA GLN A 215 -2.88 -23.14 -18.08
C GLN A 215 -3.42 -21.73 -17.79
N ARG A 216 -3.01 -20.74 -18.60
CA ARG A 216 -3.62 -19.39 -18.59
C ARG A 216 -5.11 -19.53 -18.85
N SER A 217 -5.93 -19.37 -17.81
CA SER A 217 -7.36 -19.17 -17.96
C SER A 217 -7.62 -17.70 -18.34
N SER A 218 -8.49 -17.50 -19.32
CA SER A 218 -8.94 -16.17 -19.72
C SER A 218 -9.73 -15.55 -18.57
N VAL A 219 -9.18 -14.51 -17.93
CA VAL A 219 -9.91 -13.68 -16.96
C VAL A 219 -11.02 -12.97 -17.74
N SER A 220 -12.28 -13.09 -17.29
CA SER A 220 -13.41 -12.34 -17.85
C SER A 220 -13.14 -10.84 -17.77
N ASP A 221 -13.54 -10.08 -18.79
CA ASP A 221 -13.25 -8.63 -18.85
C ASP A 221 -14.04 -7.80 -17.83
N GLU A 222 -15.13 -8.33 -17.28
CA GLU A 222 -15.94 -7.67 -16.25
C GLU A 222 -15.60 -8.18 -14.85
N VAL A 223 -15.33 -7.24 -13.93
CA VAL A 223 -15.10 -7.52 -12.50
C VAL A 223 -16.42 -7.36 -11.76
N ASP A 224 -16.96 -8.47 -11.26
CA ASP A 224 -18.14 -8.45 -10.37
C ASP A 224 -17.72 -8.02 -8.96
N LEU A 225 -18.15 -6.83 -8.51
CA LEU A 225 -17.84 -6.29 -7.18
C LEU A 225 -18.90 -6.60 -6.12
N GLU A 226 -20.10 -6.99 -6.57
CA GLU A 226 -21.29 -7.17 -5.71
C GLU A 226 -21.62 -8.65 -5.51
N GLY A 227 -21.00 -9.55 -6.28
CA GLY A 227 -21.09 -10.99 -6.11
C GLY A 227 -20.54 -11.52 -4.78
N GLU A 228 -20.75 -12.81 -4.54
CA GLU A 228 -20.13 -13.48 -3.39
C GLU A 228 -18.62 -13.62 -3.57
N ASP A 229 -17.89 -13.61 -2.45
CA ASP A 229 -16.47 -13.93 -2.44
C ASP A 229 -16.27 -15.39 -2.87
N ASP A 230 -15.83 -15.59 -4.10
CA ASP A 230 -15.63 -16.87 -4.77
C ASP A 230 -14.19 -17.38 -4.64
N ARG A 231 -13.34 -16.70 -3.85
CA ARG A 231 -11.97 -17.15 -3.62
C ARG A 231 -11.97 -18.51 -2.91
N PRO A 232 -11.03 -19.39 -3.27
CA PRO A 232 -10.85 -20.66 -2.57
C PRO A 232 -10.56 -20.48 -1.06
N PRO A 233 -10.69 -21.55 -0.25
CA PRO A 233 -10.35 -21.50 1.17
C PRO A 233 -8.92 -21.01 1.44
N GLN A 234 -8.71 -20.41 2.62
CA GLN A 234 -7.39 -19.95 3.06
C GLN A 234 -6.37 -21.10 3.06
N ASN A 235 -5.15 -20.78 2.64
CA ASN A 235 -3.98 -21.65 2.66
C ASN A 235 -2.79 -20.91 3.29
N PHE A 236 -1.61 -21.54 3.29
CA PHE A 236 -0.41 -20.99 3.90
C PHE A 236 0.83 -21.21 3.03
N TRP A 237 1.58 -20.14 2.79
CA TRP A 237 2.83 -20.15 2.04
C TRP A 237 4.03 -19.83 2.95
N THR A 238 5.17 -20.50 2.72
CA THR A 238 6.43 -20.18 3.38
C THR A 238 7.50 -19.96 2.32
N ASP A 239 8.22 -18.83 2.42
CA ASP A 239 9.32 -18.50 1.50
C ASP A 239 10.38 -19.62 1.53
N PRO A 240 10.78 -20.18 0.37
CA PRO A 240 11.86 -21.15 0.34
C PRO A 240 13.21 -20.51 0.66
N PRO A 241 14.23 -21.29 1.07
CA PRO A 241 15.57 -20.75 1.32
C PRO A 241 16.12 -20.00 0.11
N GLY A 242 16.67 -18.80 0.33
CA GLY A 242 17.23 -17.93 -0.72
C GLY A 242 16.21 -17.06 -1.47
N TYR A 243 14.91 -17.21 -1.19
CA TYR A 243 13.85 -16.51 -1.94
C TYR A 243 13.97 -14.98 -1.91
N VAL A 244 14.48 -14.40 -0.81
CA VAL A 244 14.69 -12.95 -0.74
C VAL A 244 15.73 -12.48 -1.75
N ASP A 245 16.85 -13.18 -1.84
CA ASP A 245 17.97 -12.84 -2.70
C ASP A 245 17.65 -13.12 -4.16
N ASP A 246 17.00 -14.25 -4.41
CA ASP A 246 16.72 -14.74 -5.76
C ASP A 246 15.54 -14.01 -6.40
N ILE A 247 14.51 -13.64 -5.61
CA ILE A 247 13.22 -13.16 -6.12
C ILE A 247 12.87 -11.79 -5.54
N VAL A 248 12.63 -11.70 -4.22
CA VAL A 248 12.00 -10.52 -3.59
C VAL A 248 12.76 -9.24 -3.87
N TRP A 249 14.07 -9.23 -3.59
CA TRP A 249 14.87 -8.03 -3.70
C TRP A 249 15.10 -7.62 -5.16
N PRO A 250 15.49 -8.53 -6.08
CA PRO A 250 15.57 -8.20 -7.50
C PRO A 250 14.26 -7.67 -8.08
N ARG A 251 13.11 -8.26 -7.73
CA ARG A 251 11.79 -7.78 -8.16
C ARG A 251 11.50 -6.38 -7.65
N TYR A 252 11.68 -6.16 -6.35
CA TYR A 252 11.51 -4.84 -5.75
C TYR A 252 12.36 -3.77 -6.46
N VAL A 253 13.64 -4.04 -6.70
CA VAL A 253 14.56 -3.12 -7.38
C VAL A 253 14.11 -2.87 -8.82
N GLN A 254 13.71 -3.91 -9.54
CA GLN A 254 13.25 -3.80 -10.93
C GLN A 254 11.97 -2.96 -11.04
N ASP A 255 10.94 -3.32 -10.28
CA ASP A 255 9.63 -2.68 -10.36
C ASP A 255 9.64 -1.23 -9.84
N HIS A 256 10.61 -0.90 -8.98
CA HIS A 256 10.83 0.44 -8.47
C HIS A 256 12.05 1.15 -9.08
N ALA A 257 12.63 0.65 -10.18
CA ALA A 257 13.78 1.27 -10.84
C ALA A 257 13.47 2.69 -11.35
N TRP A 258 12.18 3.04 -11.48
CA TRP A 258 11.76 4.40 -11.76
C TRP A 258 11.81 5.33 -10.55
N LEU A 259 11.88 4.82 -9.32
CA LEU A 259 11.87 5.57 -8.06
C LEU A 259 13.21 5.49 -7.30
N ILE A 260 13.82 4.31 -7.28
CA ILE A 260 15.10 4.03 -6.60
C ILE A 260 16.25 4.53 -7.48
N LEU A 261 17.18 5.22 -6.84
CA LEU A 261 18.42 5.71 -7.44
C LEU A 261 19.60 4.82 -7.02
N PRO A 262 20.64 4.70 -7.85
CA PRO A 262 21.93 4.15 -7.42
C PRO A 262 22.49 4.86 -6.19
N GLU A 263 23.28 4.17 -5.36
CA GLU A 263 23.91 4.80 -4.20
C GLU A 263 24.81 5.97 -4.61
N GLY A 264 24.67 7.11 -3.92
CA GLY A 264 25.44 8.31 -4.20
C GLY A 264 24.96 9.16 -5.39
N GLU A 265 23.95 8.71 -6.15
CA GLU A 265 23.33 9.53 -7.19
C GLU A 265 22.20 10.41 -6.64
N SER A 266 22.10 11.65 -7.11
CA SER A 266 21.04 12.59 -6.70
C SER A 266 19.91 12.73 -7.72
N GLN A 267 20.08 12.17 -8.92
CA GLN A 267 19.10 12.23 -10.00
C GLN A 267 19.13 10.93 -10.79
N LYS A 268 18.04 10.65 -11.51
CA LYS A 268 17.95 9.47 -12.38
C LYS A 268 18.96 9.59 -13.52
N SER A 269 19.94 8.69 -13.56
CA SER A 269 20.86 8.54 -14.69
C SER A 269 20.15 7.84 -15.86
N ASN A 270 20.31 8.32 -17.09
CA ASN A 270 19.77 7.69 -18.31
C ASN A 270 20.43 6.34 -18.66
N THR A 271 21.30 5.84 -17.78
CA THR A 271 22.17 4.68 -17.97
C THR A 271 21.88 3.58 -16.95
N LEU A 272 20.60 3.36 -16.63
CA LEU A 272 20.18 2.15 -15.92
C LEU A 272 20.21 0.99 -16.94
N SER A 273 21.11 0.05 -16.69
CA SER A 273 21.28 -1.18 -17.49
C SER A 273 19.98 -2.00 -17.46
N ALA A 274 19.67 -2.69 -18.55
CA ALA A 274 18.56 -3.66 -18.58
C ALA A 274 18.87 -4.94 -17.78
N ASP A 275 20.10 -5.09 -17.27
CA ASP A 275 20.52 -6.21 -16.43
C ASP A 275 20.11 -5.96 -14.97
N SER A 276 19.16 -6.76 -14.48
CA SER A 276 18.65 -6.71 -13.11
C SER A 276 19.75 -6.90 -12.06
N GLN A 277 20.79 -7.69 -12.32
CA GLN A 277 21.84 -7.92 -11.31
C GLN A 277 22.75 -6.70 -11.17
N GLU A 278 23.06 -6.03 -12.27
CA GLU A 278 23.80 -4.77 -12.26
C GLU A 278 23.00 -3.67 -11.54
N LEU A 279 21.68 -3.63 -11.76
CA LEU A 279 20.79 -2.71 -11.03
C LEU A 279 20.80 -2.96 -9.52
N VAL A 280 20.61 -4.22 -9.09
CA VAL A 280 20.65 -4.60 -7.67
C VAL A 280 21.97 -4.18 -7.02
N ASN A 281 23.08 -4.38 -7.70
CA ASN A 281 24.39 -4.00 -7.18
C ASN A 281 24.56 -2.47 -7.05
N LYS A 282 24.00 -1.70 -7.99
CA LYS A 282 24.11 -0.23 -8.00
C LYS A 282 23.22 0.43 -6.94
N VAL A 283 22.04 -0.11 -6.66
CA VAL A 283 21.12 0.45 -5.66
C VAL A 283 21.50 0.10 -4.23
N GLY A 284 22.35 -0.91 -4.03
CA GLY A 284 22.85 -1.32 -2.72
C GLY A 284 21.73 -1.57 -1.73
N GLN A 285 21.64 -0.74 -0.68
CA GLN A 285 20.60 -0.87 0.35
C GLN A 285 19.19 -0.46 -0.12
N GLY A 286 19.04 0.13 -1.31
CA GLY A 286 17.73 0.42 -1.92
C GLY A 286 16.93 1.53 -1.23
N VAL A 287 17.61 2.40 -0.47
CA VAL A 287 17.01 3.48 0.32
C VAL A 287 17.18 4.87 -0.29
N ASN A 288 18.03 5.00 -1.32
CA ASN A 288 18.20 6.24 -2.06
C ASN A 288 17.04 6.40 -3.07
N LEU A 289 16.08 7.27 -2.76
CA LEU A 289 14.87 7.47 -3.56
C LEU A 289 14.82 8.91 -4.07
N ARG A 290 14.40 9.08 -5.33
CA ARG A 290 14.15 10.43 -5.87
C ARG A 290 12.90 11.03 -5.26
N THR A 291 12.88 12.36 -5.11
CA THR A 291 11.77 13.10 -4.48
C THR A 291 10.88 13.85 -5.46
N ASN A 292 11.20 13.81 -6.76
CA ASN A 292 10.48 14.52 -7.82
C ASN A 292 9.47 13.64 -8.59
N ALA A 293 9.07 12.51 -8.01
CA ALA A 293 8.22 11.51 -8.66
C ALA A 293 6.75 11.51 -8.19
N GLY A 294 6.34 12.48 -7.38
CA GLY A 294 5.00 12.53 -6.80
C GLY A 294 4.77 11.52 -5.67
N VAL A 295 5.85 11.03 -5.04
CA VAL A 295 5.81 10.09 -3.92
C VAL A 295 6.42 10.76 -2.69
N ILE A 296 5.76 10.65 -1.54
CA ILE A 296 6.22 11.21 -0.27
C ILE A 296 7.00 10.13 0.49
N VAL A 297 8.31 10.29 0.53
CA VAL A 297 9.23 9.30 1.11
C VAL A 297 9.36 9.51 2.63
N ALA A 298 9.23 8.43 3.40
CA ALA A 298 9.39 8.44 4.84
C ALA A 298 10.84 8.83 5.22
N PRO A 299 11.03 9.63 6.28
CA PRO A 299 12.35 10.16 6.62
C PRO A 299 13.31 9.09 7.14
N GLY A 300 14.61 9.40 7.03
CA GLY A 300 15.69 8.60 7.64
C GLY A 300 15.95 7.25 6.98
N GLU A 301 15.64 7.13 5.68
CA GLU A 301 16.15 6.05 4.82
C GLU A 301 15.83 4.64 5.38
N GLY A 302 14.65 4.49 5.99
CA GLY A 302 14.19 3.22 6.55
C GLY A 302 14.82 2.79 7.87
N THR A 303 15.62 3.65 8.50
CA THR A 303 16.29 3.36 9.79
C THR A 303 15.60 4.00 11.00
N LYS A 304 14.65 4.91 10.77
CA LYS A 304 13.88 5.58 11.82
C LYS A 304 13.00 4.58 12.58
N PRO A 305 12.85 4.73 13.92
CA PRO A 305 11.88 3.97 14.69
C PRO A 305 10.45 4.18 14.19
N MET A 306 9.58 3.17 14.36
CA MET A 306 8.18 3.23 13.92
C MET A 306 7.40 4.42 14.51
N VAL A 307 7.74 4.85 15.74
CA VAL A 307 7.11 6.04 16.35
C VAL A 307 7.38 7.33 15.57
N ASP A 308 8.58 7.49 15.02
CA ASP A 308 8.94 8.68 14.24
C ASP A 308 8.25 8.65 12.87
N ILE A 309 8.21 7.46 12.25
CA ILE A 309 7.49 7.24 10.99
C ILE A 309 5.98 7.47 11.17
N LEU A 310 5.42 7.02 12.29
CA LEU A 310 4.00 7.23 12.61
C LEU A 310 3.66 8.71 12.74
N LYS A 311 4.47 9.48 13.48
CA LYS A 311 4.28 10.94 13.63
C LYS A 311 4.34 11.65 12.28
N TRP A 312 5.32 11.29 11.46
CA TRP A 312 5.44 11.81 10.09
C TRP A 312 4.19 11.51 9.26
N ALA A 313 3.75 10.25 9.24
CA ALA A 313 2.59 9.84 8.44
C ALA A 313 1.29 10.48 8.93
N VAL A 314 1.10 10.64 10.24
CA VAL A 314 -0.05 11.36 10.81
C VAL A 314 -0.10 12.79 10.29
N GLU A 315 1.04 13.48 10.25
CA GLU A 315 1.12 14.85 9.75
C GLU A 315 0.83 14.92 8.23
N GLU A 316 1.32 13.98 7.42
CA GLU A 316 0.99 13.94 5.99
C GLU A 316 -0.50 13.67 5.72
N VAL A 317 -1.13 12.79 6.51
CA VAL A 317 -2.58 12.55 6.41
C VAL A 317 -3.38 13.78 6.86
N LEU A 318 -2.95 14.48 7.92
CA LEU A 318 -3.57 15.72 8.37
C LEU A 318 -3.48 16.82 7.29
N LYS A 319 -2.32 17.01 6.66
CA LYS A 319 -2.16 17.97 5.55
C LYS A 319 -3.12 17.69 4.40
N TYR A 320 -3.32 16.42 4.05
CA TYR A 320 -4.29 16.02 3.04
C TYR A 320 -5.71 16.41 3.46
N LEU A 321 -6.11 16.10 4.69
CA LEU A 321 -7.43 16.44 5.21
C LEU A 321 -7.64 17.96 5.27
N GLU A 322 -6.65 18.72 5.75
CA GLU A 322 -6.69 20.18 5.81
C GLU A 322 -6.97 20.79 4.43
N ARG A 323 -6.22 20.38 3.40
CA ARG A 323 -6.44 20.86 2.01
C ARG A 323 -7.83 20.50 1.50
N ASN A 324 -8.22 19.23 1.65
CA ASN A 324 -9.49 18.73 1.12
C ASN A 324 -10.73 19.18 1.90
N ILE A 325 -10.57 19.66 3.13
CA ILE A 325 -11.64 20.25 3.93
C ILE A 325 -11.75 21.75 3.59
N LEU A 326 -10.64 22.45 3.35
CA LEU A 326 -10.64 23.89 3.06
C LEU A 326 -10.99 24.20 1.59
N GLU A 327 -10.58 23.39 0.63
CA GLU A 327 -10.84 23.60 -0.82
C GLU A 327 -12.31 23.40 -1.23
N VAL A 328 -13.17 22.87 -0.36
CA VAL A 328 -14.62 22.75 -0.62
C VAL A 328 -15.34 24.13 -0.62
N HIS A 329 -14.60 25.23 -0.41
CA HIS A 329 -15.12 26.59 -0.25
C HIS A 329 -14.63 27.63 -1.28
N GLU A 330 -13.85 27.25 -2.31
CA GLU A 330 -13.58 28.10 -3.49
C GLU A 330 -14.40 27.67 -4.71
#